data_AF-A0A381R7G5-F1
#
_entry.id   AF-A0A381R7G5-F1
#
_cell.length_a   1.000
_cell.length_b   1.000
_cell.length_c   1.000
_cell.angle_alpha   90.00
_cell.angle_beta   90.00
_cell.angle_gamma   90.00
#
_symmetry.space_group_name_H-M   'P 1'
#
loop_
_entity.id
_entity.type
_entity.pdbx_description
1 polymer ?
#
loop_
_entity_poly.entity_id
_entity_poly.type
_entity_poly.pdbx_seq_one_letter_code
_entity_poly.pdbx_strand_id
1 'polypeptide(L)'
;MSALQGQDKGRKAYRSGKYDEARAYYEHVLNNRKNDAAAQFGLGATAYKQQDMEIATRSLNAVKNSDDPSLAAKALYNLGNMFRDQQKMAESLAMYRKALELDPMDEDAKINYELLKQVIEQQQTEEQEQQQDQNSEQRKDDDEQNQASQDQQQDNKEDQKQNHQNQENQKQSEKPAQQQQSQVEQEASQGKKSDKQMQAEAILNALKDQEKINQKRQIAKSKSRKMEKDW
;
A
#
# COMPACT_ATOMS: atom_id res chain seq x y z
N MET A 1 -48.94 -2.21 2.27
CA MET A 1 -47.96 -1.37 1.54
C MET A 1 -46.96 -0.64 2.47
N SER A 2 -46.57 -1.19 3.64
CA SER A 2 -45.85 -0.38 4.66
C SER A 2 -44.40 -0.81 4.99
N ALA A 3 -43.89 -1.94 4.49
CA ALA A 3 -42.52 -2.38 4.79
C ALA A 3 -41.45 -1.77 3.85
N LEU A 4 -41.79 -1.55 2.58
CA LEU A 4 -40.88 -1.02 1.55
C LEU A 4 -40.60 0.49 1.71
N GLN A 5 -41.59 1.29 2.16
CA GLN A 5 -41.41 2.74 2.36
C GLN A 5 -40.57 3.10 3.60
N GLY A 6 -40.41 2.16 4.54
CA GLY A 6 -39.58 2.35 5.73
C GLY A 6 -38.08 2.31 5.40
N GLN A 7 -37.62 1.22 4.77
CA GLN A 7 -36.20 1.01 4.43
C GLN A 7 -35.61 2.17 3.60
N ASP A 8 -36.45 2.86 2.84
CA ASP A 8 -36.05 4.02 2.05
C ASP A 8 -35.67 5.25 2.89
N LYS A 9 -36.19 5.44 4.11
CA LYS A 9 -35.89 6.65 4.91
C LYS A 9 -34.44 6.69 5.38
N GLY A 10 -33.96 5.63 6.04
CA GLY A 10 -32.56 5.54 6.50
C GLY A 10 -31.59 5.62 5.32
N ARG A 11 -31.88 4.91 4.23
CA ARG A 11 -31.04 4.92 3.02
C ARG A 11 -31.04 6.29 2.33
N LYS A 12 -32.18 6.98 2.29
CA LYS A 12 -32.28 8.34 1.75
C LYS A 12 -31.49 9.33 2.61
N ALA A 13 -31.65 9.29 3.94
CA ALA A 13 -30.89 10.12 4.85
C ALA A 13 -29.37 9.90 4.68
N TYR A 14 -28.92 8.65 4.63
CA TYR A 14 -27.52 8.29 4.37
C TYR A 14 -27.01 8.86 3.05
N ARG A 15 -27.76 8.69 1.95
CA ARG A 15 -27.40 9.21 0.63
C ARG A 15 -27.37 10.73 0.56
N SER A 16 -28.18 11.39 1.39
CA SER A 16 -28.19 12.85 1.52
C SER A 16 -27.14 13.38 2.52
N GLY A 17 -26.25 12.52 3.05
CA GLY A 17 -25.22 12.91 4.02
C GLY A 17 -25.75 13.20 5.43
N LYS A 18 -27.03 12.95 5.69
CA LYS A 18 -27.68 13.16 6.99
C LYS A 18 -27.46 11.93 7.87
N TYR A 19 -26.24 11.73 8.31
CA TYR A 19 -25.85 10.50 9.00
C TYR A 19 -26.49 10.34 10.37
N ASP A 20 -26.74 11.43 11.11
CA ASP A 20 -27.45 11.36 12.40
C ASP A 20 -28.90 10.90 12.23
N GLU A 21 -29.60 11.43 11.21
CA GLU A 21 -30.96 10.99 10.86
C GLU A 21 -30.99 9.52 10.42
N ALA A 22 -29.99 9.09 9.63
CA ALA A 22 -29.87 7.70 9.20
C ALA A 22 -29.63 6.76 10.37
N ARG A 23 -28.74 7.14 11.30
CA ARG A 23 -28.42 6.35 12.50
C ARG A 23 -29.64 6.20 13.39
N ALA A 24 -30.32 7.31 13.72
CA ALA A 24 -31.53 7.28 14.53
C ALA A 24 -32.62 6.39 13.90
N TYR A 25 -32.75 6.42 12.57
CA TYR A 25 -33.67 5.54 11.86
C TYR A 25 -33.30 4.06 12.02
N TYR A 26 -32.03 3.69 11.77
CA TYR A 26 -31.60 2.30 11.87
C TYR A 26 -31.65 1.76 13.30
N GLU A 27 -31.26 2.57 14.30
CA GLU A 27 -31.41 2.22 15.72
C GLU A 27 -32.89 2.02 16.10
N HIS A 28 -33.80 2.88 15.63
CA HIS A 28 -35.24 2.69 15.83
C HIS A 28 -35.74 1.38 15.20
N VAL A 29 -35.28 1.04 14.00
CA VAL A 29 -35.63 -0.25 13.37
C VAL A 29 -35.13 -1.41 14.23
N LEU A 30 -33.89 -1.35 14.72
CA LEU A 30 -33.28 -2.42 15.51
C LEU A 30 -33.90 -2.57 16.90
N ASN A 31 -34.41 -1.49 17.49
CA ASN A 31 -35.19 -1.55 18.73
C ASN A 31 -36.47 -2.39 18.58
N ASN A 32 -37.10 -2.37 17.40
CA ASN A 32 -38.30 -3.13 17.10
C ASN A 32 -37.99 -4.51 16.50
N ARG A 33 -36.89 -4.64 15.75
CA ARG A 33 -36.48 -5.83 15.01
C ARG A 33 -34.99 -6.08 15.21
N LYS A 34 -34.64 -6.69 16.35
CA LYS A 34 -33.25 -6.87 16.81
C LYS A 34 -32.32 -7.55 15.80
N ASN A 35 -32.87 -8.45 14.97
CA ASN A 35 -32.11 -9.25 14.00
C ASN A 35 -32.34 -8.81 12.54
N ASP A 36 -32.76 -7.56 12.29
CA ASP A 36 -32.88 -7.06 10.92
C ASP A 36 -31.49 -6.78 10.32
N ALA A 37 -31.03 -7.70 9.46
CA ALA A 37 -29.71 -7.61 8.83
C ALA A 37 -29.53 -6.36 7.95
N ALA A 38 -30.58 -5.91 7.26
CA ALA A 38 -30.52 -4.71 6.44
C ALA A 38 -30.37 -3.44 7.29
N ALA A 39 -31.02 -3.38 8.45
CA ALA A 39 -30.87 -2.30 9.41
C ALA A 39 -29.51 -2.34 10.10
N GLN A 40 -28.99 -3.52 10.45
CA GLN A 40 -27.61 -3.66 10.94
C GLN A 40 -26.59 -3.18 9.89
N PHE A 41 -26.77 -3.55 8.63
CA PHE A 41 -25.91 -3.06 7.54
C PHE A 41 -25.97 -1.53 7.41
N GLY A 42 -27.19 -0.98 7.41
CA GLY A 42 -27.41 0.46 7.35
C GLY A 42 -26.78 1.21 8.51
N LEU A 43 -26.93 0.70 9.74
CA LEU A 43 -26.28 1.25 10.93
C LEU A 43 -24.75 1.20 10.78
N GLY A 44 -24.21 0.06 10.35
CA GLY A 44 -22.78 -0.12 10.16
C GLY A 44 -22.17 0.83 9.14
N ALA A 45 -22.80 0.96 7.96
CA ALA A 45 -22.37 1.89 6.91
C ALA A 45 -22.47 3.36 7.38
N THR A 46 -23.54 3.70 8.11
CA THR A 46 -23.74 5.05 8.65
C THR A 46 -22.69 5.39 9.72
N ALA A 47 -22.45 4.49 10.67
CA ALA A 47 -21.45 4.65 11.71
C ALA A 47 -20.04 4.82 11.12
N TYR A 48 -19.71 4.09 10.04
CA TYR A 48 -18.44 4.26 9.35
C TYR A 48 -18.29 5.67 8.76
N LYS A 49 -19.34 6.24 8.17
CA LYS A 49 -19.34 7.64 7.71
C LYS A 49 -19.21 8.65 8.85
N GLN A 50 -19.71 8.32 10.02
CA GLN A 50 -19.54 9.11 11.25
C GLN A 50 -18.19 8.89 11.94
N GLN A 51 -17.31 8.04 11.39
CA GLN A 51 -16.03 7.63 12.02
C GLN A 51 -16.19 6.87 13.35
N ASP A 52 -17.40 6.40 13.66
CA ASP A 52 -17.67 5.52 14.80
C ASP A 52 -17.29 4.08 14.43
N MET A 53 -15.98 3.81 14.48
CA MET A 53 -15.40 2.54 14.05
C MET A 53 -15.88 1.35 14.90
N GLU A 54 -16.23 1.58 16.16
CA GLU A 54 -16.69 0.53 17.06
C GLU A 54 -18.06 0.01 16.64
N ILE A 55 -19.04 0.91 16.48
CA ILE A 55 -20.38 0.53 16.02
C ILE A 55 -20.34 0.00 14.59
N ALA A 56 -19.58 0.66 13.70
CA ALA A 56 -19.43 0.21 12.33
C ALA A 56 -18.95 -1.24 12.25
N THR A 57 -17.88 -1.56 12.99
CA THR A 57 -17.30 -2.91 13.01
C THR A 57 -18.29 -3.92 13.58
N ARG A 58 -18.94 -3.59 14.71
CA ARG A 58 -19.90 -4.50 15.37
C ARG A 58 -21.09 -4.80 14.47
N SER A 59 -21.69 -3.76 13.89
CA SER A 59 -22.88 -3.89 13.04
C SER A 59 -22.59 -4.60 11.72
N LEU A 60 -21.46 -4.33 11.05
CA LEU A 60 -21.09 -5.03 9.83
C LEU A 60 -20.68 -6.49 10.09
N ASN A 61 -20.04 -6.79 11.22
CA ASN A 61 -19.75 -8.17 11.62
C ASN A 61 -21.02 -8.99 11.89
N ALA A 62 -22.11 -8.36 12.34
CA ALA A 62 -23.40 -9.04 12.48
C ALA A 62 -24.03 -9.44 11.13
N VAL A 63 -23.60 -8.81 10.03
CA VAL A 63 -24.18 -8.99 8.69
C VAL A 63 -23.31 -9.85 7.77
N LYS A 64 -21.99 -9.89 7.98
CA LYS A 64 -21.07 -10.61 7.08
C LYS A 64 -21.36 -12.12 6.91
N ASN A 65 -22.15 -12.71 7.81
CA ASN A 65 -22.59 -14.10 7.78
C ASN A 65 -24.12 -14.21 7.56
N SER A 66 -24.75 -13.19 6.99
CA SER A 66 -26.18 -13.20 6.68
C SER A 66 -26.51 -14.22 5.59
N ASP A 67 -27.71 -14.81 5.67
CA ASP A 67 -28.24 -15.72 4.64
C ASP A 67 -28.50 -15.03 3.28
N ASP A 68 -28.45 -13.69 3.22
CA ASP A 68 -28.46 -12.92 1.97
C ASP A 68 -27.01 -12.69 1.50
N PRO A 69 -26.53 -13.42 0.45
CA PRO A 69 -25.16 -13.30 -0.01
C PRO A 69 -24.82 -11.90 -0.54
N SER A 70 -25.79 -11.21 -1.14
CA SER A 70 -25.57 -9.85 -1.66
C SER A 70 -25.36 -8.86 -0.52
N LEU A 71 -26.12 -9.02 0.57
CA LEU A 71 -25.96 -8.18 1.75
C LEU A 71 -24.67 -8.51 2.51
N ALA A 72 -24.34 -9.79 2.64
CA ALA A 72 -23.09 -10.24 3.24
C ALA A 72 -21.87 -9.73 2.46
N ALA A 73 -21.89 -9.80 1.12
CA ALA A 73 -20.84 -9.27 0.24
C ALA A 73 -20.59 -7.77 0.50
N LYS A 74 -21.66 -6.97 0.55
CA LYS A 74 -21.57 -5.52 0.84
C LYS A 74 -21.01 -5.24 2.23
N ALA A 75 -21.37 -6.05 3.22
CA ALA A 75 -20.85 -5.90 4.59
C ALA A 75 -19.34 -6.22 4.64
N LEU A 76 -18.90 -7.28 3.96
CA LEU A 76 -17.48 -7.64 3.82
C LEU A 76 -16.69 -6.55 3.10
N TYR A 77 -17.22 -6.01 1.99
CA TYR A 77 -16.59 -4.89 1.28
C TYR A 77 -16.38 -3.67 2.19
N ASN A 78 -17.40 -3.29 2.98
CA ASN A 78 -17.28 -2.17 3.92
C ASN A 78 -16.28 -2.45 5.05
N LEU A 79 -16.23 -3.69 5.57
CA LEU A 79 -15.20 -4.10 6.53
C LEU A 79 -13.79 -4.02 5.91
N GLY A 80 -13.63 -4.37 4.63
CA GLY A 80 -12.38 -4.18 3.88
C GLY A 80 -11.95 -2.71 3.87
N ASN A 81 -12.87 -1.80 3.48
CA ASN A 81 -12.59 -0.36 3.50
C ASN A 81 -12.17 0.13 4.90
N MET A 82 -12.85 -0.34 5.95
CA MET A 82 -12.51 0.02 7.33
C MET A 82 -11.11 -0.47 7.73
N PHE A 83 -10.75 -1.72 7.40
CA PHE A 83 -9.41 -2.24 7.69
C PHE A 83 -8.33 -1.50 6.91
N ARG A 84 -8.59 -1.16 5.64
CA ARG A 84 -7.69 -0.34 4.83
C ARG A 84 -7.44 1.02 5.46
N ASP A 85 -8.49 1.69 5.92
CA ASP A 85 -8.39 3.00 6.57
C ASP A 85 -7.64 2.93 7.91
N GLN A 86 -7.64 1.76 8.57
CA GLN A 86 -6.83 1.45 9.75
C GLN A 86 -5.40 0.98 9.41
N GLN A 87 -4.99 1.02 8.14
CA GLN A 87 -3.72 0.49 7.61
C GLN A 87 -3.50 -1.02 7.86
N LYS A 88 -4.58 -1.76 8.17
CA LYS A 88 -4.59 -3.23 8.33
C LYS A 88 -4.76 -3.90 6.98
N MET A 89 -3.69 -3.82 6.17
CA MET A 89 -3.73 -4.17 4.74
C MET A 89 -4.06 -5.65 4.52
N ALA A 90 -3.51 -6.57 5.33
CA ALA A 90 -3.78 -8.00 5.19
C ALA A 90 -5.24 -8.36 5.50
N GLU A 91 -5.80 -7.81 6.58
CA GLU A 91 -7.20 -8.02 6.95
C GLU A 91 -8.15 -7.40 5.92
N SER A 92 -7.81 -6.21 5.40
CA SER A 92 -8.57 -5.58 4.32
C SER A 92 -8.61 -6.45 3.07
N LEU A 93 -7.45 -6.95 2.62
CA LEU A 93 -7.34 -7.83 1.46
C LEU A 93 -8.19 -9.10 1.64
N ALA A 94 -8.16 -9.69 2.84
CA ALA A 94 -8.97 -10.86 3.17
C ALA A 94 -10.48 -10.58 3.11
N MET A 95 -10.93 -9.39 3.55
CA MET A 95 -12.35 -9.03 3.48
C MET A 95 -12.81 -8.77 2.04
N TYR A 96 -12.01 -8.05 1.23
CA TYR A 96 -12.34 -7.86 -0.19
C TYR A 96 -12.40 -9.18 -0.95
N ARG A 97 -11.46 -10.10 -0.68
CA ARG A 97 -11.49 -11.45 -1.27
C ARG A 97 -12.79 -12.18 -0.96
N LYS A 98 -13.22 -12.17 0.31
CA LYS A 98 -14.50 -12.79 0.72
C LYS A 98 -15.71 -12.09 0.12
N ALA A 99 -15.67 -10.77 -0.07
CA ALA A 99 -16.74 -10.06 -0.76
C ALA A 99 -16.86 -10.53 -2.22
N LEU A 100 -15.74 -10.67 -2.92
CA LEU A 100 -15.67 -11.17 -4.30
C LEU A 100 -16.02 -12.66 -4.44
N GLU A 101 -15.79 -13.47 -3.41
CA GLU A 101 -16.28 -14.86 -3.35
C GLU A 101 -17.82 -14.93 -3.35
N LEU A 102 -18.50 -13.94 -2.77
CA LEU A 102 -19.97 -13.86 -2.71
C LEU A 102 -20.58 -13.07 -3.88
N ASP A 103 -19.90 -12.03 -4.36
CA ASP A 103 -20.29 -11.24 -5.52
C ASP A 103 -19.09 -10.98 -6.45
N PRO A 104 -18.81 -11.91 -7.39
CA PRO A 104 -17.68 -11.78 -8.31
C PRO A 104 -17.79 -10.59 -9.28
N MET A 105 -18.96 -9.96 -9.39
CA MET A 105 -19.23 -8.85 -10.31
C MET A 105 -19.11 -7.47 -9.63
N ASP A 106 -18.74 -7.43 -8.34
CA ASP A 106 -18.46 -6.17 -7.64
C ASP A 106 -17.13 -5.56 -8.10
N GLU A 107 -17.22 -4.70 -9.13
CA GLU A 107 -16.06 -4.01 -9.70
C GLU A 107 -15.33 -3.12 -8.67
N ASP A 108 -16.05 -2.53 -7.72
CA ASP A 108 -15.45 -1.69 -6.68
C ASP A 108 -14.59 -2.55 -5.73
N ALA A 109 -15.10 -3.72 -5.32
CA ALA A 109 -14.34 -4.68 -4.52
C ALA A 109 -13.12 -5.21 -5.26
N LYS A 110 -13.25 -5.50 -6.56
CA LYS A 110 -12.16 -5.98 -7.41
C LYS A 110 -11.04 -4.97 -7.54
N ILE A 111 -11.38 -3.72 -7.87
CA ILE A 111 -10.39 -2.63 -7.99
C ILE A 111 -9.65 -2.43 -6.67
N ASN A 112 -10.38 -2.37 -5.55
CA ASN A 112 -9.76 -2.19 -4.24
C ASN A 112 -8.87 -3.37 -3.83
N TYR A 113 -9.28 -4.60 -4.15
CA TYR A 113 -8.49 -5.81 -3.92
C TYR A 113 -7.16 -5.78 -4.69
N GLU A 114 -7.22 -5.55 -6.01
CA GLU A 114 -6.02 -5.56 -6.87
C GLU A 114 -5.04 -4.44 -6.49
N LEU A 115 -5.55 -3.23 -6.25
CA LEU A 115 -4.72 -2.11 -5.81
C LEU A 115 -4.02 -2.42 -4.48
N LEU A 116 -4.76 -2.96 -3.52
CA LEU A 116 -4.21 -3.28 -2.22
C LEU A 116 -3.19 -4.42 -2.28
N LYS A 117 -3.43 -5.43 -3.12
CA LYS A 117 -2.49 -6.52 -3.39
C LYS A 117 -1.16 -5.98 -3.94
N GLN A 118 -1.23 -5.09 -4.93
CA GLN A 118 -0.05 -4.47 -5.51
C GLN A 118 0.74 -3.64 -4.48
N VAL A 119 0.05 -2.89 -3.61
CA VAL A 119 0.69 -2.12 -2.53
C VAL A 119 1.43 -3.04 -1.55
N ILE A 120 0.83 -4.16 -1.16
CA ILE A 120 1.45 -5.13 -0.26
C ILE A 120 2.68 -5.77 -0.92
N GLU A 121 2.58 -6.18 -2.19
CA GLU A 121 3.70 -6.77 -2.94
C GLU A 121 4.88 -5.79 -3.05
N GLN A 122 4.60 -4.52 -3.38
CA GLN A 122 5.64 -3.49 -3.46
C GLN A 122 6.34 -3.27 -2.12
N GLN A 123 5.59 -3.19 -1.01
CA GLN A 123 6.19 -3.06 0.33
C GLN A 123 7.11 -4.23 0.68
N GLN A 124 6.71 -5.45 0.33
CA GLN A 124 7.54 -6.64 0.58
C GLN A 124 8.81 -6.65 -0.26
N THR A 125 8.75 -6.24 -1.52
CA THR A 125 9.94 -6.13 -2.38
C THR A 125 10.90 -5.06 -1.86
N GLU A 126 10.40 -3.88 -1.50
CA GLU A 126 11.22 -2.79 -0.95
C GLU A 126 11.89 -3.19 0.38
N GLU A 127 11.20 -3.94 1.25
CA GLU A 127 11.78 -4.47 2.49
C GLU A 127 12.88 -5.51 2.23
N GLN A 128 12.72 -6.36 1.21
CA GLN A 128 13.74 -7.34 0.82
C GLN A 128 14.99 -6.67 0.23
N GLU A 129 14.81 -5.69 -0.65
CA GLU A 129 15.92 -4.92 -1.23
C GLU A 129 16.71 -4.19 -0.14
N GLN A 130 16.02 -3.54 0.82
CA GLN A 130 16.70 -2.88 1.94
C GLN A 130 17.49 -3.84 2.83
N GLN A 131 16.99 -5.05 3.06
CA GLN A 131 17.71 -6.06 3.83
C GLN A 131 18.93 -6.59 3.07
N GLN A 132 18.83 -6.72 1.74
CA GLN A 132 19.93 -7.17 0.90
C GLN A 132 21.03 -6.11 0.79
N ASP A 133 20.67 -4.83 0.69
CA ASP A 133 21.60 -3.71 0.72
C ASP A 133 22.34 -3.61 2.07
N GLN A 134 21.63 -3.74 3.20
CA GLN A 134 22.28 -3.75 4.52
C GLN A 134 23.27 -4.90 4.68
N ASN A 135 22.90 -6.10 4.21
CA ASN A 135 23.74 -7.29 4.34
C ASN A 135 24.94 -7.29 3.36
N SER A 136 24.88 -6.50 2.28
CA SER A 136 25.98 -6.33 1.34
C SER A 136 26.91 -5.16 1.71
N GLU A 137 26.40 -4.14 2.40
CA GLU A 137 27.25 -3.13 3.06
C GLU A 137 28.05 -3.74 4.22
N GLN A 138 27.43 -4.57 5.05
CA GLN A 138 28.11 -5.21 6.18
C GLN A 138 29.24 -6.16 5.75
N ARG A 139 29.10 -6.84 4.60
CA ARG A 139 30.17 -7.67 4.02
C ARG A 139 31.33 -6.87 3.44
N LYS A 140 31.07 -5.65 2.93
CA LYS A 140 32.14 -4.78 2.44
C LYS A 140 32.98 -4.22 3.58
N ASP A 141 32.37 -3.96 4.73
CA ASP A 141 33.11 -3.56 5.93
C ASP A 141 33.99 -4.70 6.48
N ASP A 142 33.52 -5.97 6.44
CA ASP A 142 34.31 -7.14 6.84
C ASP A 142 35.49 -7.43 5.89
N ASP A 143 35.32 -7.25 4.57
CA ASP A 143 36.40 -7.42 3.59
C ASP A 143 37.44 -6.27 3.63
N GLU A 144 37.02 -5.01 3.88
CA GLU A 144 37.96 -3.89 4.12
C GLU A 144 38.80 -4.14 5.40
N GLN A 145 38.22 -4.75 6.45
CA GLN A 145 38.96 -5.07 7.69
C GLN A 145 39.93 -6.26 7.53
N ASN A 146 39.60 -7.24 6.68
CA ASN A 146 40.48 -8.37 6.37
C ASN A 146 41.64 -7.98 5.44
N GLN A 147 41.42 -7.09 4.47
CA GLN A 147 42.50 -6.58 3.61
C GLN A 147 43.49 -5.70 4.38
N ALA A 148 43.01 -4.84 5.29
CA ALA A 148 43.89 -4.03 6.15
C ALA A 148 44.78 -4.89 7.08
N SER A 149 44.30 -6.08 7.47
CA SER A 149 45.08 -7.04 8.26
C SER A 149 46.10 -7.84 7.44
N GLN A 150 45.91 -7.92 6.12
CA GLN A 150 46.79 -8.67 5.21
C GLN A 150 47.93 -7.80 4.64
N ASP A 151 47.68 -6.49 4.43
CA ASP A 151 48.73 -5.54 4.02
C ASP A 151 49.78 -5.29 5.12
N GLN A 152 49.41 -5.39 6.41
CA GLN A 152 50.41 -5.34 7.51
C GLN A 152 51.30 -6.60 7.60
N GLN A 153 51.01 -7.68 6.86
CA GLN A 153 51.90 -8.84 6.76
C GLN A 153 52.74 -8.88 5.48
N GLN A 154 52.47 -8.02 4.49
CA GLN A 154 53.23 -7.97 3.24
C GLN A 154 54.39 -6.96 3.24
N ASP A 155 54.38 -5.98 4.16
CA ASP A 155 55.47 -5.01 4.33
C ASP A 155 56.76 -5.59 4.95
N ASN A 156 56.84 -6.92 5.11
CA ASN A 156 58.01 -7.61 5.64
C ASN A 156 58.68 -8.57 4.62
N LYS A 157 58.30 -8.51 3.33
CA LYS A 157 58.85 -9.41 2.29
C LYS A 157 59.10 -8.80 0.90
N GLU A 158 59.15 -7.49 0.73
CA GLU A 158 59.69 -6.89 -0.51
C GLU A 158 61.20 -6.65 -0.42
N ASP A 159 61.94 -7.76 -0.41
CA ASP A 159 63.37 -7.73 -0.71
C ASP A 159 63.76 -9.05 -1.39
N GLN A 160 63.14 -9.38 -2.54
CA GLN A 160 63.75 -10.22 -3.57
C GLN A 160 62.87 -10.43 -4.84
N LYS A 161 63.51 -10.05 -5.96
CA LYS A 161 63.51 -10.68 -7.29
C LYS A 161 62.59 -10.14 -8.38
N GLN A 162 63.27 -9.42 -9.27
CA GLN A 162 63.01 -9.26 -10.70
C GLN A 162 62.83 -10.58 -11.47
N ASN A 163 62.14 -10.44 -12.61
CA ASN A 163 62.43 -11.06 -13.92
C ASN A 163 61.57 -12.28 -14.33
N HIS A 164 60.51 -12.08 -15.12
CA HIS A 164 60.50 -12.41 -16.56
C HIS A 164 59.14 -12.10 -17.25
N GLN A 165 59.26 -11.64 -18.50
CA GLN A 165 58.28 -11.59 -19.62
C GLN A 165 57.31 -12.79 -19.68
N ASN A 166 56.11 -12.72 -20.26
CA ASN A 166 55.82 -12.33 -21.65
C ASN A 166 54.29 -12.30 -21.93
N GLN A 167 53.89 -11.45 -22.90
CA GLN A 167 52.88 -11.60 -23.99
C GLN A 167 51.53 -12.33 -23.71
N GLU A 168 50.35 -11.87 -24.16
CA GLU A 168 50.03 -11.38 -25.52
C GLU A 168 48.60 -10.78 -25.63
N ASN A 169 48.46 -9.83 -26.57
CA ASN A 169 47.33 -9.51 -27.50
C ASN A 169 45.95 -9.01 -27.00
N GLN A 170 45.60 -7.75 -27.35
CA GLN A 170 44.76 -7.28 -28.51
C GLN A 170 43.24 -7.49 -28.28
N LYS A 171 42.31 -6.56 -28.52
CA LYS A 171 42.24 -5.33 -29.33
C LYS A 171 40.94 -4.56 -28.98
N GLN A 172 41.00 -3.22 -29.07
CA GLN A 172 40.00 -2.26 -29.61
C GLN A 172 38.52 -2.33 -29.17
N SER A 173 38.04 -1.34 -28.40
CA SER A 173 37.29 -0.11 -28.81
C SER A 173 35.87 -0.39 -29.31
N GLU A 174 34.79 0.13 -28.71
CA GLU A 174 34.23 1.46 -29.02
C GLU A 174 33.20 1.94 -27.95
N LYS A 175 33.13 3.26 -27.74
CA LYS A 175 31.98 4.06 -27.26
C LYS A 175 31.36 4.74 -28.51
N PRO A 176 30.10 5.28 -28.55
CA PRO A 176 29.43 6.02 -27.46
C PRO A 176 27.87 5.94 -27.38
N ALA A 177 27.38 6.65 -26.35
CA ALA A 177 26.04 7.15 -25.97
C ALA A 177 24.86 7.19 -26.97
N GLN A 178 23.64 7.03 -26.43
CA GLN A 178 22.48 7.85 -26.81
C GLN A 178 21.42 7.95 -25.69
N GLN A 179 21.03 9.20 -25.41
CA GLN A 179 19.83 9.60 -24.68
C GLN A 179 18.59 9.32 -25.55
N GLN A 180 17.48 8.95 -24.92
CA GLN A 180 16.17 9.31 -25.48
C GLN A 180 15.16 9.67 -24.39
N GLN A 181 14.77 10.94 -24.48
CA GLN A 181 13.66 11.59 -23.83
C GLN A 181 12.40 11.28 -24.65
N SER A 182 11.27 11.04 -24.01
CA SER A 182 9.97 11.05 -24.69
C SER A 182 8.94 11.73 -23.80
N GLN A 183 8.55 12.93 -24.24
CA GLN A 183 7.36 13.65 -23.84
C GLN A 183 6.11 12.85 -24.28
N VAL A 184 5.07 12.87 -23.47
CA VAL A 184 3.70 12.71 -23.98
C VAL A 184 2.91 13.94 -23.51
N GLU A 185 2.46 14.67 -24.51
CA GLU A 185 1.62 15.86 -24.45
C GLU A 185 0.24 15.56 -23.87
N GLN A 186 -0.31 16.61 -23.27
CA GLN A 186 -1.68 16.69 -22.77
C GLN A 186 -2.66 16.75 -23.93
N GLU A 187 -3.68 15.89 -23.92
CA GLU A 187 -4.97 16.23 -24.49
C GLU A 187 -5.99 16.37 -23.37
N ALA A 188 -6.50 17.60 -23.25
CA ALA A 188 -7.57 17.97 -22.36
C ALA A 188 -8.90 17.42 -22.89
N SER A 189 -9.46 16.45 -22.16
CA SER A 189 -10.88 16.12 -22.20
C SER A 189 -11.44 16.41 -20.81
N GLN A 190 -12.22 17.50 -20.71
CA GLN A 190 -12.91 17.92 -19.49
C GLN A 190 -14.03 16.91 -19.15
N GLY A 191 -13.67 15.83 -18.46
CA GLY A 191 -14.58 15.03 -17.65
C GLY A 191 -14.24 15.25 -16.19
N LYS A 192 -15.22 15.62 -15.34
CA LYS A 192 -15.03 15.73 -13.89
C LYS A 192 -14.39 14.44 -13.37
N LYS A 193 -13.13 14.50 -12.92
CA LYS A 193 -12.47 13.38 -12.24
C LYS A 193 -13.33 12.97 -11.05
N SER A 194 -13.61 11.68 -10.92
CA SER A 194 -14.31 11.12 -9.75
C SER A 194 -13.46 11.33 -8.50
N ASP A 195 -14.08 11.58 -7.35
CA ASP A 195 -13.38 11.69 -6.05
C ASP A 195 -12.46 10.48 -5.79
N LYS A 196 -12.77 9.31 -6.39
CA LYS A 196 -11.92 8.10 -6.38
C LYS A 196 -10.61 8.25 -7.16
N GLN A 197 -10.59 8.99 -8.27
CA GLN A 197 -9.37 9.27 -9.03
C GLN A 197 -8.49 10.29 -8.31
N MET A 198 -9.10 11.28 -7.63
CA MET A 198 -8.35 12.25 -6.83
C MET A 198 -7.76 11.61 -5.56
N GLN A 199 -8.46 10.68 -4.90
CA GLN A 199 -7.91 9.95 -3.76
C GLN A 199 -6.81 8.96 -4.17
N ALA A 200 -6.96 8.26 -5.29
CA ALA A 200 -5.89 7.43 -5.84
C ALA A 200 -4.64 8.26 -6.22
N GLU A 201 -4.83 9.43 -6.83
CA GLU A 201 -3.75 10.38 -7.14
C GLU A 201 -3.11 10.96 -5.87
N ALA A 202 -3.88 11.22 -4.82
CA ALA A 202 -3.37 11.67 -3.52
C ALA A 202 -2.54 10.61 -2.80
N ILE A 203 -2.96 9.33 -2.84
CA ILE A 203 -2.20 8.20 -2.28
C ILE A 203 -0.93 7.97 -3.11
N LEU A 204 -1.02 8.03 -4.43
CA LEU A 204 0.14 7.93 -5.32
C LEU A 204 1.15 9.06 -5.07
N ASN A 205 0.67 10.28 -4.83
CA ASN A 205 1.53 11.41 -4.51
C ASN A 205 2.14 11.29 -3.11
N ALA A 206 1.40 10.77 -2.12
CA ALA A 206 1.94 10.48 -0.79
C ALA A 206 3.04 9.40 -0.83
N LEU A 207 2.90 8.40 -1.71
CA LEU A 207 3.94 7.39 -1.96
C LEU A 207 5.17 7.99 -2.64
N LYS A 208 5.01 8.90 -3.61
CA LYS A 208 6.12 9.67 -4.21
C LYS A 208 6.83 10.59 -3.21
N ASP A 209 6.08 11.16 -2.26
CA ASP A 209 6.66 11.96 -1.19
C ASP A 209 7.48 11.09 -0.22
N GLN A 210 7.00 9.88 0.07
CA GLN A 210 7.75 8.89 0.85
C GLN A 210 9.02 8.42 0.11
N GLU A 211 8.96 8.23 -1.21
CA GLU A 211 10.12 7.97 -2.07
C GLU A 211 11.17 9.09 -1.98
N LYS A 212 10.75 10.35 -2.07
CA LYS A 212 11.65 11.52 -1.89
C LYS A 212 12.26 11.59 -0.49
N ILE A 213 11.49 11.28 0.55
CA ILE A 213 11.98 11.25 1.93
C ILE A 213 13.04 10.14 2.08
N ASN A 214 12.79 8.98 1.48
CA ASN A 214 13.72 7.85 1.48
C ASN A 214 15.00 8.17 0.69
N GLN A 215 14.90 8.77 -0.50
CA GLN A 215 16.06 9.25 -1.28
C GLN A 215 16.88 10.29 -0.48
N LYS A 216 16.22 11.26 0.17
CA LYS A 216 16.91 12.25 1.01
C LYS A 216 17.63 11.59 2.19
N ARG A 217 17.02 10.59 2.83
CA ARG A 217 17.66 9.81 3.91
C ARG A 217 18.86 9.03 3.42
N GLN A 218 18.81 8.43 2.23
CA GLN A 218 19.97 7.75 1.64
C GLN A 218 21.12 8.72 1.32
N ILE A 219 20.83 9.89 0.74
CA ILE A 219 21.82 10.93 0.47
C ILE A 219 22.44 11.47 1.78
N ALA A 220 21.63 11.60 2.84
CA ALA A 220 22.13 12.02 4.15
C ALA A 220 23.04 10.95 4.79
N LYS A 221 22.67 9.66 4.70
CA LYS A 221 23.48 8.54 5.18
C LYS A 221 24.81 8.43 4.42
N SER A 222 24.80 8.58 3.09
CA SER A 222 26.02 8.53 2.27
C SER A 222 26.96 9.72 2.51
N LYS A 223 26.40 10.92 2.76
CA LYS A 223 27.20 12.09 3.19
C LYS A 223 27.81 11.91 4.57
N SER A 224 27.08 11.34 5.53
CA SER A 224 27.58 11.08 6.89
C SER A 224 28.75 10.11 6.88
N ARG A 225 28.63 8.99 6.16
CA ARG A 225 29.71 8.00 6.01
C ARG A 225 30.96 8.57 5.33
N LYS A 226 30.79 9.50 4.39
CA LYS A 226 31.92 10.16 3.73
C LYS A 226 32.66 11.13 4.66
N MET A 227 31.93 11.89 5.49
CA MET A 227 32.55 12.76 6.49
C MET A 227 33.24 11.99 7.63
N GLU A 228 32.77 10.80 7.96
CA GLU A 228 33.41 9.91 8.95
C GLU A 228 34.71 9.24 8.45
N LYS A 229 35.01 9.24 7.14
CA LYS A 229 36.28 8.72 6.61
C LYS A 229 37.35 9.81 6.41
N ASP A 230 36.98 11.09 6.51
CA ASP A 230 37.85 12.25 6.21
C ASP A 230 38.40 12.98 7.48
N TRP A 231 38.34 12.37 8.67
CA TRP A 231 38.93 12.89 9.92
C TRP A 231 40.11 12.06 10.44
#